data_AF-A0A961W1U2-F1
#
_entry.id   AF-A0A961W1U2-F1
#
_cell.length_a   1.000
_cell.length_b   1.000
_cell.length_c   1.000
_cell.angle_alpha   90.00
_cell.angle_beta   90.00
_cell.angle_gamma   90.00
#
_symmetry.space_group_name_H-M   'P 1'
#
loop_
_entity.id
_entity.type
_entity.pdbx_description
1 polymer ?
#
loop_
_entity_poly.entity_id
_entity_poly.type
_entity_poly.pdbx_seq_one_letter_code
_entity_poly.pdbx_strand_id
1 'polypeptide(L)'
;MAASEEIRAELMKALDAALAGRWEEAHEIVQRYETSPVACWLHAVLHKMEGDASNARYWYARTHMDYERFPDPKAELRAIHHELAHET
;
A
#
# COMPACT_ATOMS: atom_id res chain seq x y z
N MET A 1 16.14 11.00 5.23
CA MET A 1 16.37 11.02 6.71
C MET A 1 16.22 9.60 7.23
N ALA A 2 16.84 9.21 8.35
CA ALA A 2 16.76 7.83 8.86
C ALA A 2 15.30 7.32 9.04
N ALA A 3 14.38 8.19 9.45
CA ALA A 3 12.96 7.83 9.60
C ALA A 3 12.25 7.51 8.27
N SER A 4 12.63 8.15 7.15
CA SER A 4 12.02 7.86 5.84
C SER A 4 12.49 6.53 5.27
N GLU A 5 13.76 6.16 5.54
CA GLU A 5 14.30 4.84 5.18
C GLU A 5 13.62 3.71 5.95
N GLU A 6 13.42 3.89 7.25
CA GLU A 6 12.75 2.90 8.10
C GLU A 6 11.31 2.66 7.64
N ILE A 7 10.55 3.74 7.39
CA ILE A 7 9.18 3.63 6.88
C ILE A 7 9.17 2.89 5.54
N ARG A 8 10.07 3.22 4.62
CA ARG A 8 10.16 2.54 3.33
C ARG A 8 10.45 1.04 3.48
N ALA A 9 11.40 0.67 4.34
CA ALA A 9 11.73 -0.73 4.57
C ALA A 9 10.53 -1.50 5.15
N GLU A 10 9.78 -0.91 6.06
CA GLU A 10 8.54 -1.50 6.59
C GLU A 10 7.45 -1.61 5.52
N LEU A 11 7.26 -0.59 4.68
CA LEU A 11 6.28 -0.66 3.59
C LEU A 11 6.66 -1.71 2.53
N MET A 12 7.95 -1.97 2.30
CA MET A 12 8.40 -3.07 1.45
C MET A 12 8.02 -4.43 2.07
N LYS A 13 8.19 -4.60 3.40
CA LYS A 13 7.75 -5.82 4.11
C LYS A 13 6.24 -6.01 4.01
N ALA A 14 5.46 -4.95 4.16
CA ALA A 14 4.00 -5.00 4.02
C ALA A 14 3.58 -5.44 2.60
N LEU A 15 4.27 -4.93 1.59
CA LEU A 15 4.04 -5.31 0.19
C LEU A 15 4.37 -6.78 -0.06
N ASP A 16 5.50 -7.28 0.46
CA ASP A 16 5.88 -8.69 0.37
C ASP A 16 4.87 -9.61 1.08
N ALA A 17 4.40 -9.20 2.27
CA ALA A 17 3.35 -9.89 3.00
C ALA A 17 2.04 -9.95 2.18
N ALA A 18 1.63 -8.84 1.54
CA ALA A 18 0.46 -8.78 0.68
C ALA A 18 0.58 -9.75 -0.53
N LEU A 19 1.74 -9.76 -1.20
CA LEU A 19 2.01 -10.67 -2.33
C LEU A 19 2.01 -12.14 -1.91
N ALA A 20 2.43 -12.43 -0.68
CA ALA A 20 2.41 -13.76 -0.08
C ALA A 20 1.03 -14.17 0.48
N GLY A 21 0.03 -13.28 0.46
CA GLY A 21 -1.29 -13.52 1.03
C GLY A 21 -1.33 -13.47 2.57
N ARG A 22 -0.31 -12.87 3.21
CA ARG A 22 -0.26 -12.60 4.65
C ARG A 22 -0.93 -11.27 4.96
N TRP A 23 -2.24 -11.22 4.76
CA TRP A 23 -3.05 -9.99 4.82
C TRP A 23 -2.94 -9.27 6.16
N GLU A 24 -3.11 -10.00 7.27
CA GLU A 24 -3.08 -9.39 8.61
C GLU A 24 -1.74 -8.70 8.92
N GLU A 25 -0.63 -9.34 8.57
CA GLU A 25 0.72 -8.75 8.69
C GLU A 25 0.84 -7.47 7.84
N ALA A 26 0.36 -7.49 6.60
CA ALA A 26 0.40 -6.32 5.74
C ALA A 26 -0.42 -5.16 6.34
N HIS A 27 -1.62 -5.43 6.87
CA HIS A 27 -2.48 -4.45 7.53
C HIS A 27 -1.82 -3.87 8.78
N GLU A 28 -1.27 -4.71 9.65
CA GLU A 28 -0.59 -4.28 10.88
C GLU A 28 0.57 -3.33 10.60
N ILE A 29 1.30 -3.53 9.50
CA ILE A 29 2.41 -2.67 9.14
C ILE A 29 1.88 -1.33 8.58
N VAL A 30 1.00 -1.35 7.57
CA VAL A 30 0.54 -0.09 6.94
C VAL A 30 -0.22 0.83 7.91
N GLN A 31 -0.93 0.26 8.89
CA GLN A 31 -1.65 1.01 9.92
C GLN A 31 -0.74 1.86 10.81
N ARG A 32 0.53 1.47 10.98
CA ARG A 32 1.51 2.24 11.78
C ARG A 32 1.97 3.51 11.05
N TYR A 33 1.74 3.59 9.75
CA TYR A 33 2.32 4.61 8.87
C TYR A 33 1.28 5.36 8.03
N GLU A 34 0.01 5.43 8.46
CA GLU A 34 -1.10 6.06 7.71
C GLU A 34 -0.97 7.58 7.48
N THR A 35 0.09 8.21 7.97
CA THR A 35 0.48 9.58 7.60
C THR A 35 1.29 9.63 6.30
N SER A 36 1.86 8.50 5.87
CA SER A 36 2.53 8.32 4.58
C SER A 36 1.50 8.10 3.47
N PRO A 37 1.55 8.88 2.37
CA PRO A 37 0.72 8.65 1.19
C PRO A 37 0.90 7.25 0.60
N VAL A 38 2.12 6.71 0.62
CA VAL A 38 2.42 5.37 0.08
C VAL A 38 1.83 4.28 0.97
N ALA A 39 1.84 4.46 2.30
CA ALA A 39 1.16 3.54 3.22
C ALA A 39 -0.35 3.54 3.01
N CYS A 40 -0.97 4.72 2.87
CA CYS A 40 -2.40 4.84 2.54
C CYS A 40 -2.73 4.17 1.19
N TRP A 41 -1.86 4.31 0.19
CA TRP A 41 -2.04 3.65 -1.10
C TRP A 41 -1.98 2.14 -0.97
N LEU A 42 -0.98 1.60 -0.27
CA LEU A 42 -0.89 0.17 -0.02
C LEU A 42 -2.12 -0.35 0.73
N HIS A 43 -2.57 0.34 1.78
CA HIS A 43 -3.79 -0.02 2.53
C HIS A 43 -5.04 -0.06 1.63
N ALA A 44 -5.16 0.90 0.70
CA ALA A 44 -6.25 0.92 -0.28
C ALA A 44 -6.21 -0.30 -1.21
N VAL A 45 -5.02 -0.73 -1.64
CA VAL A 45 -4.83 -1.91 -2.49
C VAL A 45 -5.17 -3.19 -1.73
N LEU A 46 -4.81 -3.30 -0.44
CA LEU A 46 -5.15 -4.47 0.38
C LEU A 46 -6.67 -4.69 0.40
N HIS A 47 -7.45 -3.67 0.75
CA HIS A 47 -8.92 -3.76 0.75
C HIS A 47 -9.50 -4.02 -0.64
N LYS A 48 -8.88 -3.50 -1.69
CA LYS A 48 -9.29 -3.79 -3.07
C LYS A 48 -9.08 -5.26 -3.42
N MET A 49 -7.99 -5.88 -2.97
CA MET A 49 -7.75 -7.31 -3.16
C MET A 49 -8.68 -8.19 -2.33
N GLU A 50 -9.09 -7.72 -1.14
CA GLU A 50 -10.08 -8.38 -0.28
C GLU A 50 -11.51 -8.29 -0.84
N GLY A 51 -11.75 -7.41 -1.82
CA GLY A 51 -13.08 -7.15 -2.38
C GLY A 51 -13.90 -6.13 -1.57
N ASP A 52 -13.30 -5.46 -0.58
CA ASP A 52 -13.93 -4.38 0.18
C ASP A 52 -13.79 -3.04 -0.57
N ALA A 53 -14.62 -2.88 -1.60
CA ALA A 53 -14.58 -1.68 -2.44
C ALA A 53 -14.89 -0.38 -1.68
N SER A 54 -15.74 -0.43 -0.64
CA SER A 54 -16.09 0.77 0.14
C SER A 54 -14.89 1.26 0.94
N ASN A 55 -14.22 0.35 1.64
CA ASN A 55 -13.07 0.70 2.47
C ASN A 55 -11.84 1.03 1.62
N ALA A 56 -11.63 0.28 0.52
CA ALA A 56 -10.61 0.63 -0.47
C ALA A 56 -10.76 2.09 -0.94
N ARG A 57 -11.97 2.51 -1.33
CA ARG A 57 -12.25 3.89 -1.77
C ARG A 57 -11.98 4.92 -0.68
N TYR A 58 -12.31 4.61 0.58
CA TYR A 58 -12.00 5.47 1.71
C TYR A 58 -10.48 5.73 1.82
N TRP A 59 -9.65 4.70 1.63
CA TRP A 59 -8.20 4.84 1.64
C TRP A 59 -7.65 5.52 0.38
N TYR A 60 -8.17 5.21 -0.81
CA TYR A 60 -7.77 5.90 -2.05
C TYR A 60 -7.97 7.41 -1.95
N ALA A 61 -9.04 7.87 -1.31
CA ALA A 61 -9.33 9.29 -1.10
C ALA A 61 -8.25 10.04 -0.27
N ARG A 62 -7.36 9.31 0.40
CA ARG A 62 -6.22 9.86 1.17
C ARG A 62 -4.91 9.85 0.37
N THR A 63 -4.98 9.54 -0.91
CA THR A 63 -3.84 9.39 -1.82
C THR A 63 -4.04 10.22 -3.08
N HIS A 64 -3.08 10.18 -3.99
CA HIS A 64 -3.18 10.75 -5.33
C HIS A 64 -3.59 9.70 -6.39
N MET A 65 -4.08 8.54 -5.94
CA MET A 65 -4.43 7.40 -6.78
C MET A 65 -5.95 7.18 -6.78
N ASP A 66 -6.48 6.73 -7.92
CA ASP A 66 -7.89 6.40 -8.08
C ASP A 66 -8.11 4.89 -8.02
N TYR A 67 -9.20 4.46 -7.39
CA TYR A 67 -9.57 3.05 -7.24
C TYR A 67 -9.59 2.31 -8.60
N GLU A 68 -10.06 2.97 -9.65
CA GLU A 68 -10.20 2.43 -11.00
C GLU A 68 -8.90 2.45 -11.83
N ARG A 69 -7.86 3.19 -11.40
CA ARG A 69 -6.64 3.41 -12.19
C ARG A 69 -5.96 2.10 -12.60
N PHE A 70 -6.00 1.10 -11.72
CA PHE A 70 -5.43 -0.23 -11.95
C PHE A 70 -6.52 -1.29 -11.85
N PRO A 71 -6.98 -1.90 -12.96
CA PRO A 71 -7.95 -2.99 -12.89
C PRO A 71 -7.40 -4.24 -12.17
N ASP A 72 -6.10 -4.50 -12.28
CA ASP A 72 -5.39 -5.58 -11.57
C ASP A 72 -4.68 -5.03 -10.33
N PRO A 73 -5.12 -5.37 -9.11
CA PRO A 73 -4.47 -4.89 -7.89
C PRO A 73 -3.03 -5.44 -7.73
N LYS A 74 -2.67 -6.58 -8.35
CA LYS A 74 -1.27 -7.04 -8.34
C LYS A 74 -0.37 -6.16 -9.21
N ALA A 75 -0.90 -5.60 -10.30
CA ALA A 75 -0.18 -4.60 -11.09
C ALA A 75 0.03 -3.31 -10.29
N GLU A 76 -0.95 -2.95 -9.48
CA GLU A 76 -0.86 -1.80 -8.58
C GLU A 76 0.20 -2.00 -7.48
N LEU A 77 0.27 -3.18 -6.85
CA LEU A 77 1.35 -3.51 -5.93
C LEU A 77 2.74 -3.39 -6.59
N ARG A 78 2.89 -3.81 -7.86
CA ARG A 78 4.16 -3.62 -8.59
C ARG A 78 4.52 -2.14 -8.79
N ALA A 79 3.52 -1.28 -8.97
CA ALA A 79 3.75 0.17 -9.07
C ALA A 79 4.19 0.76 -7.72
N ILE A 80 3.59 0.32 -6.61
CA ILE A 80 4.02 0.71 -5.26
C ILE A 80 5.46 0.26 -4.99
N HIS A 81 5.82 -0.97 -5.39
CA HIS A 81 7.20 -1.44 -5.28
C HIS A 81 8.16 -0.53 -6.06
N HIS A 82 7.79 -0.11 -7.27
CA HIS A 82 8.60 0.82 -8.06
C HIS A 82 8.76 2.17 -7.35
N GLU A 83 7.69 2.73 -6.80
CA GLU A 83 7.71 3.99 -6.04
C GLU A 83 8.70 3.89 -4.86
N LEU A 84 8.54 2.84 -4.03
CA LEU A 84 9.40 2.60 -2.88
C LEU A 84 10.87 2.41 -3.28
N ALA A 85 11.15 1.77 -4.42
CA ALA A 85 12.51 1.55 -4.88
C ALA A 85 13.19 2.79 -5.53
N HIS A 86 12.42 3.82 -5.90
CA HIS A 86 12.92 4.94 -6.71
C HIS A 86 12.65 6.34 -6.14
N GLU A 87 12.14 6.48 -4.92
CA GLU A 87 12.12 7.78 -4.23
C GLU A 87 13.54 8.38 -4.13
N THR A 88 13.75 9.48 -4.86
CA THR A 88 15.00 10.29 -4.87
C THR A 88 14.89 11.41 -3.84
#